data_AF-S0FGS4-F1
#
_entry.id   AF-S0FGS4-F1
#
_cell.length_a   1.000
_cell.length_b   1.000
_cell.length_c   1.000
_cell.angle_alpha   90.00
_cell.angle_beta   90.00
_cell.angle_gamma   90.00
#
_symmetry.space_group_name_H-M   'P 1'
#
loop_
_entity.id
_entity.type
_entity.pdbx_description
1 polymer ?
#
loop_
_entity_poly.entity_id
_entity_poly.type
_entity_poly.pdbx_seq_one_letter_code
_entity_poly.pdbx_strand_id
1 'polypeptide(L)'
;MNRFYAFVSIAGVAAVLITFLLARFFRNKTLVKYIPSIIAALGGICFYIKSVYFSTGFEDLAYIVLTLAACVVFFLSFITAFILGMIQRNNKT
;
A
#
# COMPACT_ATOMS: atom_id res chain seq x y z
N MET A 1 -18.48 -9.14 -9.31
CA MET A 1 -17.54 -8.01 -9.48
C MET A 1 -17.58 -7.00 -8.33
N ASN A 2 -18.75 -6.57 -7.82
CA ASN A 2 -18.84 -5.55 -6.75
C ASN A 2 -18.05 -5.88 -5.47
N ARG A 3 -17.97 -7.16 -5.08
CA ARG A 3 -17.22 -7.61 -3.90
C ARG A 3 -15.72 -7.39 -4.01
N PHE A 4 -15.17 -7.50 -5.22
CA PHE A 4 -13.74 -7.27 -5.47
C PHE A 4 -13.38 -5.79 -5.36
N TYR A 5 -14.18 -4.92 -5.98
CA TYR A 5 -14.01 -3.48 -5.83
C TYR A 5 -14.11 -3.05 -4.36
N ALA A 6 -15.11 -3.56 -3.63
CA ALA A 6 -15.25 -3.29 -2.20
C ALA A 6 -13.99 -3.71 -1.41
N PHE A 7 -13.42 -4.88 -1.70
CA PHE A 7 -12.19 -5.34 -1.05
C PHE A 7 -11.01 -4.39 -1.31
N VAL A 8 -10.77 -4.03 -2.57
CA VAL A 8 -9.68 -3.11 -2.96
C VAL A 8 -9.87 -1.73 -2.32
N SER A 9 -11.09 -1.22 -2.30
CA SER A 9 -11.42 0.07 -1.67
C SER A 9 -11.17 0.03 -0.16
N ILE A 10 -11.61 -1.02 0.54
CA ILE A 10 -11.42 -1.18 1.99
C ILE A 10 -9.92 -1.29 2.31
N ALA A 11 -9.17 -2.09 1.55
CA ALA A 11 -7.72 -2.22 1.72
C ALA A 11 -6.99 -0.89 1.50
N GLY A 12 -7.36 -0.14 0.46
CA GLY A 12 -6.81 1.19 0.20
C GLY A 12 -7.11 2.20 1.31
N VAL A 13 -8.36 2.26 1.79
CA VAL A 13 -8.76 3.15 2.89
C VAL A 13 -8.03 2.78 4.17
N ALA A 14 -7.94 1.50 4.51
CA ALA A 14 -7.21 1.04 5.68
C ALA A 14 -5.72 1.44 5.60
N ALA A 15 -5.09 1.26 4.44
CA ALA A 15 -3.70 1.63 4.25
C ALA A 15 -3.46 3.14 4.39
N VAL A 16 -4.36 3.98 3.85
CA VAL A 16 -4.31 5.44 4.03
C VAL A 16 -4.47 5.83 5.49
N LEU A 17 -5.44 5.23 6.21
CA LEU A 17 -5.65 5.48 7.63
C LEU A 17 -4.43 5.09 8.48
N ILE A 18 -3.83 3.94 8.19
CA ILE A 18 -2.61 3.48 8.87
C ILE A 18 -1.45 4.44 8.58
N THR A 19 -1.23 4.83 7.30
CA THR A 19 -0.20 5.81 6.93
C THR A 19 -0.40 7.13 7.68
N PHE A 20 -1.64 7.61 7.75
CA PHE A 20 -1.99 8.85 8.45
C PHE A 20 -1.75 8.75 9.96
N LEU A 21 -2.18 7.65 10.60
CA LEU A 21 -1.94 7.39 12.02
C LEU A 21 -0.45 7.33 12.33
N LEU A 22 0.33 6.58 11.53
CA LEU A 22 1.78 6.51 11.69
C LEU A 22 2.43 7.89 11.55
N ALA A 23 2.03 8.68 10.56
CA ALA A 23 2.55 10.03 10.35
C ALA A 23 2.21 10.99 11.50
N ARG A 24 1.05 10.80 12.15
CA ARG A 24 0.62 11.59 13.32
C ARG A 24 1.35 11.19 14.60
N PHE A 25 1.44 9.89 14.89
CA PHE A 25 2.13 9.39 16.09
C PHE A 25 3.64 9.59 16.02
N PHE A 26 4.26 9.34 14.87
CA PHE A 26 5.70 9.42 14.69
C PHE A 26 6.14 10.72 13.99
N ARG A 27 5.64 11.87 14.49
CA ARG A 27 5.90 13.20 13.89
C ARG A 27 7.40 13.56 13.81
N ASN A 28 8.23 12.94 14.64
CA ASN A 28 9.70 13.10 14.62
C ASN A 28 10.45 12.13 13.69
N LYS A 29 9.82 11.04 13.23
CA LYS A 29 10.48 10.06 12.34
C LYS A 29 9.84 10.10 10.95
N THR A 30 10.43 10.91 10.07
CA THR A 30 9.95 11.16 8.70
C THR A 30 9.90 9.92 7.81
N LEU A 31 10.63 8.85 8.14
CA LEU A 31 10.64 7.61 7.35
C LEU A 31 9.49 6.65 7.69
N VAL A 32 8.90 6.75 8.89
CA VAL A 32 7.92 5.78 9.40
C VAL A 32 6.62 5.79 8.58
N LYS A 33 6.24 6.94 8.02
CA LYS A 33 5.08 7.08 7.14
C LYS A 33 5.19 6.31 5.81
N TYR A 34 6.38 5.90 5.39
CA TYR A 34 6.57 5.11 4.17
C TYR A 34 6.50 3.59 4.42
N ILE A 35 6.42 3.15 5.68
CA ILE A 35 6.33 1.72 6.02
C ILE A 35 5.16 1.02 5.29
N PRO A 36 3.93 1.57 5.27
CA PRO A 36 2.82 0.90 4.59
C PRO A 36 3.05 0.74 3.09
N SER A 37 3.65 1.74 2.42
CA SER A 37 4.03 1.62 1.01
C SER A 37 5.12 0.55 0.82
N ILE A 38 6.17 0.53 1.66
CA ILE A 38 7.24 -0.47 1.52
C ILE A 38 6.69 -1.89 1.69
N ILE A 39 5.81 -2.11 2.67
CA ILE A 39 5.15 -3.40 2.88
C ILE A 39 4.29 -3.77 1.66
N ALA A 40 3.51 -2.83 1.12
CA ALA A 40 2.69 -3.08 -0.06
C ALA A 40 3.53 -3.43 -1.29
N ALA A 41 4.67 -2.75 -1.50
CA ALA A 41 5.61 -3.05 -2.58
C ALA A 41 6.21 -4.45 -2.43
N LEU A 42 6.71 -4.79 -1.23
CA LEU A 42 7.26 -6.12 -0.95
C LEU A 42 6.20 -7.21 -1.10
N GLY A 43 4.99 -6.99 -0.59
CA GLY A 43 3.87 -7.91 -0.76
C GLY A 43 3.50 -8.14 -2.21
N GLY A 44 3.44 -7.06 -3.02
CA GLY A 44 3.20 -7.15 -4.46
C GLY A 44 4.28 -7.96 -5.17
N ILE A 45 5.56 -7.74 -4.86
CA ILE A 45 6.67 -8.52 -5.42
C ILE A 45 6.55 -10.00 -5.04
N CYS A 46 6.25 -10.30 -3.77
CA CYS A 46 6.06 -11.68 -3.31
C CYS A 46 4.89 -12.37 -4.03
N PHE A 47 3.76 -11.68 -4.22
CA PHE A 47 2.61 -12.23 -4.95
C PHE A 47 2.93 -12.44 -6.43
N TYR A 48 3.67 -11.53 -7.05
CA TYR A 48 4.12 -11.69 -8.43
C TYR A 48 5.04 -12.90 -8.61
N ILE A 49 6.05 -13.05 -7.75
CA ILE A 49 6.94 -14.22 -7.77
C ILE A 49 6.14 -15.50 -7.55
N LYS A 50 5.19 -15.49 -6.62
CA LYS A 50 4.36 -16.67 -6.34
C LYS A 50 3.42 -17.04 -7.50
N SER A 51 2.89 -16.03 -8.20
CA SER A 51 2.12 -16.19 -9.43
C SER A 51 2.96 -16.90 -10.49
N VAL A 52 4.12 -16.34 -10.83
CA VAL A 52 4.95 -16.80 -11.95
C VAL A 52 5.58 -18.18 -11.72
N TYR A 53 6.05 -18.47 -10.50
CA TYR A 53 6.89 -19.64 -10.25
C TYR A 53 6.21 -20.78 -9.51
N PHE A 54 5.13 -20.52 -8.76
CA PHE A 54 4.58 -21.50 -7.81
C PHE A 54 3.09 -21.81 -8.01
N SER A 55 2.40 -21.10 -8.91
CA SER A 55 0.96 -21.27 -9.12
C SER A 55 0.69 -21.96 -10.45
N THR A 56 -0.25 -22.90 -10.47
CA THR A 56 -0.69 -23.59 -11.69
C THR A 56 -2.21 -23.46 -11.85
N GLY A 57 -2.67 -23.21 -13.07
CA GLY A 57 -4.10 -23.05 -13.36
C GLY A 57 -4.70 -21.75 -12.81
N PHE A 58 -5.86 -21.83 -12.17
CA PHE A 58 -6.66 -20.65 -11.74
C PHE A 58 -6.07 -19.85 -10.58
N GLU A 59 -5.14 -20.42 -9.79
CA GLU A 59 -4.51 -19.69 -8.68
C GLU A 59 -3.61 -18.55 -9.15
N ASP A 60 -2.99 -18.71 -10.32
CA ASP A 60 -2.10 -17.70 -10.90
C ASP A 60 -2.83 -16.36 -11.12
N LEU A 61 -4.03 -16.42 -11.70
CA LEU A 61 -4.90 -15.26 -11.88
C LEU A 61 -5.22 -14.56 -10.55
N ALA A 62 -5.42 -15.32 -9.46
CA ALA A 62 -5.71 -14.73 -8.15
C ALA A 62 -4.50 -13.96 -7.60
N TYR A 63 -3.28 -14.51 -7.74
CA TYR A 63 -2.06 -13.83 -7.31
C TYR A 63 -1.71 -12.61 -8.18
N ILE A 64 -2.01 -12.65 -9.48
CA ILE A 64 -1.89 -11.46 -10.36
C ILE A 64 -2.84 -10.36 -9.89
N VAL A 65 -4.09 -10.71 -9.57
CA VAL A 65 -5.08 -9.77 -9.06
C VAL A 65 -4.66 -9.18 -7.70
N LEU A 66 -4.10 -9.99 -6.80
CA LEU A 66 -3.53 -9.51 -5.53
C LEU A 66 -2.32 -8.60 -5.73
N THR A 67 -1.47 -8.90 -6.72
CA THR A 67 -0.34 -8.05 -7.10
C THR A 67 -0.82 -6.68 -7.57
N LEU A 68 -1.85 -6.64 -8.42
CA LEU A 68 -2.48 -5.39 -8.85
C LEU A 68 -3.08 -4.60 -7.68
N ALA A 69 -3.77 -5.27 -6.76
CA ALA A 69 -4.31 -4.64 -5.56
C ALA A 69 -3.19 -4.06 -4.67
N ALA A 70 -2.08 -4.79 -4.50
CA ALA A 70 -0.92 -4.33 -3.76
C ALA A 70 -0.28 -3.09 -4.41
N CYS A 71 -0.22 -3.02 -5.74
CA CYS A 71 0.23 -1.82 -6.46
C CYS A 71 -0.67 -0.61 -6.16
N VAL A 72 -2.00 -0.77 -6.18
CA VAL A 72 -2.94 0.32 -5.85
C VAL A 72 -2.69 0.82 -4.42
N VAL A 73 -2.57 -0.10 -3.46
CA VAL A 73 -2.29 0.23 -2.06
C VAL A 73 -0.95 0.95 -1.92
N PHE A 74 0.09 0.47 -2.62
CA PHE A 74 1.41 1.10 -2.66
C PHE A 74 1.31 2.57 -3.12
N PHE A 75 0.67 2.83 -4.26
CA PHE A 75 0.53 4.17 -4.80
C PHE A 75 -0.23 5.10 -3.85
N LEU A 76 -1.36 4.64 -3.29
CA LEU A 76 -2.16 5.45 -2.36
C LEU A 76 -1.39 5.78 -1.08
N SER A 77 -0.74 4.79 -0.47
CA SER A 77 0.07 5.01 0.74
C SER A 77 1.29 5.90 0.46
N PHE A 78 1.94 5.75 -0.69
CA PHE A 78 3.09 6.56 -1.07
C PHE A 78 2.70 8.02 -1.30
N ILE A 79 1.65 8.28 -2.09
CA ILE A 79 1.13 9.63 -2.33
C ILE A 79 0.72 10.28 -1.00
N THR A 80 0.02 9.54 -0.13
CA THR A 80 -0.38 10.04 1.19
C THR A 80 0.83 10.42 2.04
N ALA A 81 1.83 9.54 2.13
CA ALA A 81 3.07 9.79 2.86
C ALA A 81 3.84 10.99 2.30
N PHE A 82 3.88 11.14 0.98
CA PHE A 82 4.51 12.26 0.28
C PHE A 82 3.82 13.59 0.58
N ILE A 83 2.49 13.66 0.45
CA ILE A 83 1.69 14.86 0.77
C ILE A 83 1.87 15.25 2.24
N LEU A 84 1.78 14.27 3.16
CA LEU A 84 2.05 14.51 4.59
C LEU A 84 3.48 15.01 4.83
N GLY A 85 4.46 14.54 4.06
CA GLY A 85 5.82 15.08 4.04
C GLY A 85 5.90 16.55 3.68
N MET A 86 5.23 16.95 2.60
CA MET A 86 5.18 18.35 2.17
C MET A 86 4.52 19.25 3.21
N ILE A 87 3.37 18.83 3.76
CA ILE A 87 2.63 19.59 4.78
C ILE A 87 3.46 19.74 6.08
N GLN A 88 4.09 18.66 6.56
CA GLN A 88 4.91 18.71 7.77
C GLN A 88 6.17 19.56 7.61
N ARG A 89 6.74 19.64 6.40
CA ARG A 89 7.86 20.53 6.09
C ARG A 89 7.45 22.00 6.18
N ASN A 90 6.26 22.35 5.67
CA ASN A 90 5.76 23.73 5.65
C ASN A 90 5.33 24.24 7.04
N ASN A 91 4.92 23.35 7.95
CA ASN A 91 4.56 23.70 9.33
C ASN A 91 5.77 23.79 10.30
N LYS A 92 6.99 23.51 9.83
CA LYS A 92 8.24 23.64 10.64
C LYS A 92 9.06 24.90 10.26
N THR A 93 8.63 25.66 9.26
CA THR A 93 9.00 27.07 9.04
C THR A 93 8.09 27.97 9.83
#